data_AF-A0A024CIJ0-F1
#
_entry.id   AF-A0A024CIJ0-F1
#
_cell.length_a   1.000
_cell.length_b   1.000
_cell.length_c   1.000
_cell.angle_alpha   90.00
_cell.angle_beta   90.00
_cell.angle_gamma   90.00
#
_symmetry.space_group_name_H-M   'P 1'
#
loop_
_entity.id
_entity.type
_entity.pdbx_description
1 polymer ?
#
loop_
_entity_poly.entity_id
_entity_poly.type
_entity_poly.pdbx_seq_one_letter_code
_entity_poly.pdbx_strand_id
1 'polypeptide(L)'
;MSKMPSLLQILYLILAVFPLCRLQQRSVNNLNPRFIMWMNSLFYIPNDRNLRVRKEYRMLSDAERRDYNRAIILLKNDRTVSPNKYDALASLHHLNSANGAHGGPGFLGWHRVYLVLFENALREKVPNVTIPYWDSTLDSDLPDPRRSIIWSPLFLGNGNGPVVNGPFRRWSTPYGPLRRDIGADRRLMNRQDIQNVFSRRWLWEITNPSARDEYNIELLHNHVHVWVGEQMSRIESSSYDPAFFAHHAFIDCLWEEFRQRQRQQGINPARDYPRIVGDQNHQPLVSMGLGRLLVIDGINDFFTRQIFRYERRPVCVRGSNTCGSPYLRCNWSTQTCLPLIMSNRGTQTRRVVQNRRQPWWRRFVNQRNTFFG
;
A
#
# COMPACT_ATOMS: atom_id res chain seq x y z
N MET A 1 26.60 -4.18 24.55
CA MET A 1 26.18 -5.46 25.19
C MET A 1 24.91 -5.94 24.53
N SER A 2 25.03 -6.95 23.67
CA SER A 2 23.95 -7.58 22.92
C SER A 2 23.06 -8.40 23.85
N LYS A 3 21.77 -8.03 23.98
CA LYS A 3 20.78 -8.97 24.51
C LYS A 3 20.41 -9.92 23.37
N MET A 4 20.90 -11.17 23.43
CA MET A 4 20.31 -12.25 22.65
C MET A 4 18.80 -12.28 22.92
N PRO A 5 17.95 -12.44 21.90
CA PRO A 5 16.53 -12.64 22.13
C PRO A 5 16.36 -13.92 22.96
N SER A 6 15.52 -13.85 24.00
CA SER A 6 15.28 -15.02 24.86
C SER A 6 14.64 -16.14 24.03
N LEU A 7 14.87 -17.40 24.41
CA LEU A 7 14.22 -18.58 23.81
C LEU A 7 12.68 -18.44 23.74
N LEU A 8 12.08 -17.66 24.65
CA LEU A 8 10.66 -17.31 24.64
C LEU A 8 10.24 -16.47 23.41
N GLN A 9 11.11 -15.60 22.90
CA GLN A 9 10.83 -14.73 21.74
C GLN A 9 10.96 -15.45 20.40
N ILE A 10 11.78 -16.49 20.33
CA ILE A 10 11.93 -17.36 19.14
C ILE A 10 10.75 -18.34 19.03
N LEU A 11 10.12 -18.69 20.16
CA LEU A 11 8.95 -19.59 20.20
C LEU A 11 7.63 -18.97 19.69
N TYR A 12 7.54 -17.63 19.59
CA TYR A 12 6.28 -16.90 19.36
C TYR A 12 5.66 -17.08 17.96
N LEU A 13 6.46 -17.47 16.96
CA LEU A 13 5.96 -17.78 15.60
C LEU A 13 6.10 -19.25 15.21
N ILE A 14 6.84 -20.06 15.97
CA ILE A 14 6.94 -21.51 15.73
C ILE A 14 5.60 -22.21 16.05
N LEU A 15 4.73 -21.59 16.85
CA LEU A 15 3.41 -22.13 17.21
C LEU A 15 2.24 -21.50 16.44
N ALA A 16 2.48 -20.58 15.49
CA ALA A 16 1.45 -19.95 14.66
C ALA A 16 0.98 -20.88 13.51
N VAL A 17 0.62 -22.12 13.85
CA VAL A 17 -0.05 -23.03 12.93
C VAL A 17 -1.55 -22.75 13.01
N PHE A 18 -2.24 -22.35 11.93
CA PHE A 18 -3.73 -22.35 11.90
C PHE A 18 -4.20 -23.64 12.59
N PRO A 19 -4.95 -23.58 13.70
CA PRO A 19 -5.25 -24.79 14.43
C PRO A 19 -6.07 -25.72 13.54
N LEU A 20 -5.60 -26.95 13.32
CA LEU A 20 -6.48 -28.10 13.09
C LEU A 20 -7.11 -28.54 14.44
N CYS A 21 -7.53 -27.60 15.29
CA CYS A 21 -8.15 -27.97 16.58
C CYS A 21 -9.63 -28.29 16.39
N ARG A 22 -10.02 -29.47 16.88
CA ARG A 22 -11.34 -30.13 16.83
C ARG A 22 -12.55 -29.33 17.37
N LEU A 23 -12.43 -28.05 17.70
CA LEU A 23 -13.51 -27.22 18.26
C LEU A 23 -13.91 -26.04 17.37
N GLN A 24 -13.53 -26.08 16.08
CA GLN A 24 -14.04 -25.14 15.06
C GLN A 24 -14.82 -25.84 13.94
N GLN A 25 -15.25 -27.09 14.20
CA GLN A 25 -15.92 -27.99 13.26
C GLN A 25 -17.34 -27.56 12.85
N ARG A 26 -17.81 -26.38 13.28
CA ARG A 26 -19.11 -25.82 12.88
C ARG A 26 -19.04 -24.57 11.98
N SER A 27 -17.85 -24.04 11.67
CA SER A 27 -17.69 -23.03 10.61
C SER A 27 -16.49 -23.24 9.67
N VAL A 28 -15.67 -24.28 9.87
CA VAL A 28 -14.46 -24.59 9.07
C VAL A 28 -14.73 -25.60 7.93
N ASN A 29 -15.98 -25.88 7.58
CA ASN A 29 -16.30 -26.93 6.60
C ASN A 29 -15.96 -26.61 5.12
N ASN A 30 -15.40 -25.43 4.77
CA ASN A 30 -15.19 -25.05 3.36
C ASN A 30 -13.85 -24.37 3.02
N LEU A 31 -12.85 -24.31 3.91
CA LEU A 31 -11.55 -23.72 3.54
C LEU A 31 -10.62 -24.76 2.87
N ASN A 32 -10.09 -24.40 1.70
CA ASN A 32 -9.20 -25.26 0.91
C ASN A 32 -7.94 -25.65 1.71
N PRO A 33 -7.64 -26.93 1.94
CA PRO A 33 -6.46 -27.36 2.71
C PRO A 33 -5.14 -26.80 2.19
N ARG A 34 -5.00 -26.64 0.87
CA ARG A 34 -3.81 -26.02 0.25
C ARG A 34 -3.66 -24.56 0.64
N PHE A 35 -4.77 -23.83 0.74
CA PHE A 35 -4.76 -22.45 1.22
C PHE A 35 -4.28 -22.39 2.66
N ILE A 36 -4.82 -23.22 3.56
CA ILE A 36 -4.42 -23.23 4.97
C ILE A 36 -2.94 -23.57 5.13
N MET A 37 -2.45 -24.61 4.44
CA MET A 37 -1.05 -25.00 4.49
C MET A 37 -0.12 -23.89 4.00
N TRP A 38 -0.46 -23.26 2.87
CA TRP A 38 0.33 -22.16 2.33
C TRP A 38 0.26 -20.91 3.21
N MET A 39 -0.90 -20.54 3.72
CA MET A 39 -1.04 -19.43 4.67
C MET A 39 -0.18 -19.65 5.91
N ASN A 40 -0.16 -20.87 6.45
CA ASN A 40 0.72 -21.23 7.57
C ASN A 40 2.20 -21.07 7.23
N SER A 41 2.63 -21.41 6.01
CA SER A 41 4.03 -21.23 5.61
C SER A 41 4.44 -19.76 5.50
N LEU A 42 3.48 -18.83 5.44
CA LEU A 42 3.77 -17.39 5.47
C LEU A 42 4.06 -16.85 6.88
N PHE A 43 3.75 -17.59 7.96
CA PHE A 43 4.08 -17.18 9.33
C PHE A 43 5.52 -17.57 9.69
N TYR A 44 6.49 -16.91 9.07
CA TYR A 44 7.91 -17.12 9.37
C TYR A 44 8.64 -15.82 9.67
N ILE A 45 9.71 -15.97 10.46
CA ILE A 45 10.68 -14.92 10.75
C ILE A 45 11.85 -15.09 9.78
N PRO A 46 12.30 -14.03 9.08
CA PRO A 46 13.52 -14.12 8.29
C PRO A 46 14.69 -14.52 9.17
N ASN A 47 15.45 -15.54 8.77
CA ASN A 47 16.71 -15.91 9.44
C ASN A 47 17.85 -14.91 9.13
N ASP A 48 17.61 -13.94 8.23
CA ASP A 48 18.55 -12.89 7.90
C ASP A 48 18.63 -11.87 9.03
N ARG A 49 19.85 -11.48 9.40
CA ARG A 49 20.09 -10.42 10.39
C ARG A 49 19.73 -9.03 9.84
N ASN A 50 19.54 -8.90 8.52
CA ASN A 50 19.17 -7.65 7.88
C ASN A 50 17.65 -7.46 7.85
N LEU A 51 17.20 -6.36 8.45
CA LEU A 51 15.81 -5.94 8.35
C LEU A 51 15.46 -5.55 6.91
N ARG A 52 14.28 -5.98 6.47
CA ARG A 52 13.67 -5.53 5.22
C ARG A 52 13.46 -4.03 5.27
N VAL A 53 13.91 -3.30 4.25
CA VAL A 53 13.75 -1.84 4.18
C VAL A 53 12.57 -1.51 3.29
N ARG A 54 11.50 -0.98 3.88
CA ARG A 54 10.33 -0.45 3.16
C ARG A 54 10.57 1.01 2.81
N LYS A 55 10.50 1.36 1.53
CA LYS A 55 10.81 2.71 1.02
C LYS A 55 9.55 3.36 0.45
N GLU A 56 9.58 4.68 0.32
CA GLU A 56 8.53 5.40 -0.40
C GLU A 56 8.51 4.90 -1.87
N TYR A 57 7.33 4.69 -2.45
CA TYR A 57 7.20 3.99 -3.72
C TYR A 57 7.92 4.71 -4.87
N ARG A 58 7.92 6.04 -4.88
CA ARG A 58 8.66 6.85 -5.85
C ARG A 58 10.15 6.95 -5.52
N MET A 59 10.62 6.46 -4.37
CA MET A 59 12.03 6.35 -4.00
C MET A 59 12.66 4.99 -4.37
N LEU A 60 11.86 4.02 -4.81
CA LEU A 60 12.41 2.77 -5.36
C LEU A 60 13.23 3.04 -6.63
N SER A 61 14.35 2.32 -6.75
CA SER A 61 15.04 2.17 -8.03
C SER A 61 14.13 1.48 -9.07
N ASP A 62 14.46 1.64 -10.34
CA ASP A 62 13.70 0.98 -11.41
C ASP A 62 13.71 -0.55 -11.28
N ALA A 63 14.79 -1.13 -10.75
CA ALA A 63 14.87 -2.56 -10.50
C ALA A 63 13.94 -2.98 -9.35
N GLU A 64 14.03 -2.31 -8.19
CA GLU A 64 13.16 -2.59 -7.03
C GLU A 64 11.67 -2.46 -7.39
N ARG A 65 11.29 -1.41 -8.14
CA ARG A 65 9.91 -1.22 -8.59
C ARG A 65 9.46 -2.31 -9.55
N ARG A 66 10.31 -2.73 -10.50
CA ARG A 66 9.99 -3.84 -11.41
C ARG A 66 9.81 -5.15 -10.64
N ASP A 67 10.68 -5.43 -9.68
CA ASP A 67 10.65 -6.66 -8.90
C ASP A 67 9.43 -6.73 -7.98
N TYR A 68 9.08 -5.64 -7.32
CA TYR A 68 7.84 -5.53 -6.54
C TYR A 68 6.60 -5.80 -7.39
N ASN A 69 6.46 -5.09 -8.51
CA ASN A 69 5.32 -5.27 -9.43
C ASN A 69 5.26 -6.68 -10.01
N ARG A 70 6.43 -7.25 -10.37
CA ARG A 70 6.55 -8.61 -10.88
C ARG A 70 6.13 -9.63 -9.83
N ALA A 71 6.52 -9.48 -8.57
CA ALA A 71 6.13 -10.38 -7.49
C ALA A 71 4.61 -10.44 -7.30
N ILE A 72 3.93 -9.28 -7.36
CA ILE A 72 2.46 -9.21 -7.30
C ILE A 72 1.82 -9.95 -8.47
N ILE A 73 2.29 -9.70 -9.70
CA ILE A 73 1.78 -10.37 -10.92
C ILE A 73 2.00 -11.89 -10.83
N LEU A 74 3.14 -12.33 -10.30
CA LEU A 74 3.43 -13.75 -10.12
C LEU A 74 2.51 -14.40 -9.08
N LEU A 75 2.16 -13.71 -7.98
CA LEU A 75 1.15 -14.19 -7.04
C LEU A 75 -0.24 -14.28 -7.68
N LYS A 76 -0.60 -13.31 -8.52
CA LYS A 76 -1.89 -13.28 -9.24
C LYS A 76 -2.03 -14.42 -10.24
N ASN A 77 -0.94 -14.80 -10.89
CA ASN A 77 -0.91 -15.88 -11.86
C ASN A 77 -0.74 -17.27 -11.20
N ASP A 78 -0.34 -17.32 -9.94
CA ASP A 78 -0.13 -18.59 -9.23
C ASP A 78 -1.47 -19.16 -8.73
N ARG A 79 -1.95 -20.20 -9.42
CA ARG A 79 -3.19 -20.93 -9.11
C ARG A 79 -2.98 -22.21 -8.29
N THR A 80 -1.82 -22.41 -7.66
CA THR A 80 -1.63 -23.56 -6.74
C THR A 80 -2.56 -23.46 -5.52
N VAL A 81 -3.03 -22.25 -5.22
CA VAL A 81 -4.08 -21.93 -4.26
C VAL A 81 -5.24 -21.30 -5.02
N SER A 82 -6.49 -21.63 -4.65
CA SER A 82 -7.68 -21.10 -5.30
C SER A 82 -8.13 -19.77 -4.69
N PRO A 83 -8.58 -18.78 -5.50
CA PRO A 83 -8.60 -18.79 -6.97
C PRO A 83 -7.22 -18.47 -7.60
N ASN A 84 -6.37 -17.76 -6.86
CA ASN A 84 -4.92 -17.62 -7.04
C ASN A 84 -4.35 -17.10 -5.72
N LYS A 85 -3.02 -17.15 -5.54
CA LYS A 85 -2.38 -16.73 -4.28
C LYS A 85 -2.65 -15.26 -3.92
N TYR A 86 -2.66 -14.35 -4.89
CA TYR A 86 -2.97 -12.94 -4.60
C TYR A 86 -4.40 -12.77 -4.09
N ASP A 87 -5.40 -13.28 -4.82
CA ASP A 87 -6.81 -13.13 -4.45
C ASP A 87 -7.15 -13.86 -3.16
N ALA A 88 -6.52 -15.01 -2.91
CA ALA A 88 -6.65 -15.72 -1.65
C ALA A 88 -6.14 -14.89 -0.47
N LEU A 89 -4.99 -14.21 -0.62
CA LEU A 89 -4.51 -13.26 0.38
C LEU A 89 -5.44 -12.05 0.51
N ALA A 90 -5.85 -11.44 -0.60
CA ALA A 90 -6.74 -10.29 -0.63
C ALA A 90 -8.05 -10.57 0.14
N SER A 91 -8.59 -11.80 0.01
CA SER A 91 -9.81 -12.22 0.67
C SER A 91 -9.76 -12.21 2.20
N LEU A 92 -8.56 -12.21 2.81
CA LEU A 92 -8.41 -12.15 4.27
C LEU A 92 -8.92 -10.83 4.87
N HIS A 93 -8.88 -9.75 4.10
CA HIS A 93 -9.35 -8.43 4.53
C HIS A 93 -10.89 -8.31 4.51
N HIS A 94 -11.61 -9.32 4.03
CA HIS A 94 -13.06 -9.31 4.02
C HIS A 94 -13.64 -9.26 5.44
N LEU A 95 -14.77 -8.57 5.63
CA LEU A 95 -15.41 -8.33 6.95
C LEU A 95 -15.63 -9.58 7.82
N ASN A 96 -15.82 -10.75 7.20
CA ASN A 96 -16.06 -12.02 7.89
C ASN A 96 -14.76 -12.72 8.34
N SER A 97 -13.60 -12.25 7.90
CA SER A 97 -12.27 -12.84 8.17
C SER A 97 -11.35 -11.88 8.93
N ALA A 98 -11.63 -10.58 8.89
CA ALA A 98 -10.78 -9.51 9.41
C ALA A 98 -11.20 -9.05 10.82
N ASN A 99 -11.33 -9.98 11.77
CA ASN A 99 -11.69 -9.66 13.16
C ASN A 99 -10.70 -8.65 13.77
N GLY A 100 -11.22 -7.54 14.26
CA GLY A 100 -10.43 -6.49 14.88
C GLY A 100 -9.60 -5.65 13.90
N ALA A 101 -9.77 -5.85 12.58
CA ALA A 101 -9.05 -5.12 11.56
C ALA A 101 -9.54 -3.69 11.35
N HIS A 102 -10.78 -3.37 11.73
CA HIS A 102 -11.41 -2.06 11.53
C HIS A 102 -12.28 -1.69 12.73
N GLY A 103 -12.47 -0.39 12.98
CA GLY A 103 -13.43 0.13 13.96
C GLY A 103 -12.92 0.17 15.40
N GLY A 104 -11.61 0.03 15.63
CA GLY A 104 -11.05 -0.04 16.98
C GLY A 104 -9.53 -0.18 17.03
N PRO A 105 -8.95 -0.36 18.23
CA PRO A 105 -7.51 -0.26 18.44
C PRO A 105 -6.70 -1.41 17.82
N GLY A 106 -7.37 -2.50 17.41
CA GLY A 106 -6.73 -3.58 16.66
C GLY A 106 -6.32 -3.22 15.22
N PHE A 107 -6.88 -2.14 14.65
CA PHE A 107 -6.71 -1.73 13.25
C PHE A 107 -5.24 -1.71 12.79
N LEU A 108 -4.37 -1.02 13.54
CA LEU A 108 -2.96 -0.85 13.16
C LEU A 108 -2.16 -2.16 13.26
N GLY A 109 -2.38 -2.92 14.33
CA GLY A 109 -1.71 -4.20 14.56
C GLY A 109 -2.11 -5.28 13.55
N TRP A 110 -3.40 -5.38 13.22
CA TRP A 110 -3.92 -6.32 12.25
C TRP A 110 -3.29 -6.08 10.86
N HIS A 111 -3.32 -4.83 10.40
CA HIS A 111 -2.76 -4.47 9.10
C HIS A 111 -1.23 -4.63 9.04
N ARG A 112 -0.51 -4.40 10.14
CA ARG A 112 0.94 -4.69 10.23
C ARG A 112 1.23 -6.17 9.99
N VAL A 113 0.48 -7.07 10.64
CA VAL A 113 0.62 -8.52 10.43
C VAL A 113 0.27 -8.88 8.99
N TYR A 114 -0.82 -8.34 8.47
CA TYR A 114 -1.26 -8.59 7.10
C TYR A 114 -0.20 -8.18 6.05
N LEU A 115 0.44 -7.03 6.23
CA LEU A 115 1.56 -6.58 5.39
C LEU A 115 2.76 -7.53 5.47
N VAL A 116 3.09 -8.07 6.65
CA VAL A 116 4.17 -9.06 6.80
C VAL A 116 3.85 -10.35 6.04
N LEU A 117 2.62 -10.85 6.13
CA LEU A 117 2.17 -12.04 5.39
C LEU A 117 2.24 -11.81 3.88
N PHE A 118 1.77 -10.65 3.42
CA PHE A 118 1.84 -10.28 2.00
C PHE A 118 3.29 -10.19 1.52
N GLU A 119 4.18 -9.53 2.28
CA GLU A 119 5.60 -9.42 1.93
C GLU A 119 6.31 -10.77 1.92
N ASN A 120 5.96 -11.67 2.84
CA ASN A 120 6.44 -13.05 2.86
C ASN A 120 6.04 -13.80 1.58
N ALA A 121 4.79 -13.64 1.13
CA ALA A 121 4.31 -14.23 -0.12
C ALA A 121 5.01 -13.64 -1.35
N LEU A 122 5.24 -12.33 -1.39
CA LEU A 122 5.99 -11.70 -2.49
C LEU A 122 7.40 -12.29 -2.61
N ARG A 123 8.05 -12.56 -1.47
CA ARG A 123 9.40 -13.11 -1.42
C ARG A 123 9.50 -14.59 -1.81
N GLU A 124 8.40 -15.34 -1.80
CA GLU A 124 8.36 -16.66 -2.45
C GLU A 124 8.54 -16.55 -3.97
N LYS A 125 8.18 -15.40 -4.57
CA LYS A 125 8.19 -15.19 -6.02
C LYS A 125 9.42 -14.45 -6.48
N VAL A 126 9.81 -13.41 -5.76
CA VAL A 126 11.00 -12.61 -6.07
C VAL A 126 11.77 -12.37 -4.76
N PRO A 127 12.95 -12.98 -4.60
CA PRO A 127 13.76 -12.78 -3.40
C PRO A 127 14.04 -11.30 -3.15
N ASN A 128 14.21 -10.93 -1.88
CA ASN A 128 14.60 -9.58 -1.46
C ASN A 128 13.60 -8.44 -1.70
N VAL A 129 12.46 -8.69 -2.34
CA VAL A 129 11.37 -7.70 -2.45
C VAL A 129 10.88 -7.27 -1.06
N THR A 130 10.58 -5.98 -0.96
CA THR A 130 9.91 -5.34 0.17
C THR A 130 8.69 -4.57 -0.33
N ILE A 131 7.69 -4.40 0.53
CA ILE A 131 6.52 -3.58 0.20
C ILE A 131 6.94 -2.10 0.27
N PRO A 132 6.74 -1.29 -0.78
CA PRO A 132 6.88 0.15 -0.69
C PRO A 132 5.69 0.76 0.04
N TYR A 133 5.88 1.92 0.66
CA TYR A 133 4.76 2.74 1.13
C TYR A 133 4.46 3.87 0.14
N TRP A 134 3.19 4.17 -0.06
CA TRP A 134 2.74 5.32 -0.84
C TRP A 134 2.38 6.47 0.10
N ASP A 135 3.27 7.46 0.19
CA ASP A 135 3.02 8.66 0.98
C ASP A 135 2.07 9.61 0.23
N SER A 136 0.78 9.46 0.49
CA SER A 136 -0.28 10.27 -0.14
C SER A 136 -0.22 11.76 0.23
N THR A 137 0.54 12.13 1.27
CA THR A 137 0.66 13.54 1.67
C THR A 137 1.59 14.33 0.77
N LEU A 138 2.45 13.65 0.01
CA LEU A 138 3.22 14.30 -1.07
C LEU A 138 2.29 14.68 -2.23
N ASP A 139 1.28 13.84 -2.50
CA ASP A 139 0.30 14.05 -3.55
C ASP A 139 -0.73 15.13 -3.19
N SER A 140 -1.13 15.22 -1.92
CA SER A 140 -2.08 16.23 -1.44
C SER A 140 -1.60 17.67 -1.63
N ASP A 141 -0.28 17.87 -1.74
CA ASP A 141 0.33 19.18 -1.97
C ASP A 141 0.27 19.63 -3.43
N LEU A 142 -0.11 18.75 -4.35
CA LEU A 142 -0.25 19.12 -5.76
C LEU A 142 -1.52 19.98 -5.96
N PRO A 143 -1.50 20.92 -6.92
CA PRO A 143 -2.72 21.63 -7.32
C PRO A 143 -3.83 20.69 -7.80
N ASP A 144 -3.47 19.58 -8.43
CA ASP A 144 -4.37 18.48 -8.75
C ASP A 144 -3.70 17.14 -8.42
N PRO A 145 -4.03 16.53 -7.26
CA PRO A 145 -3.45 15.25 -6.84
C PRO A 145 -3.74 14.10 -7.81
N ARG A 146 -4.80 14.20 -8.64
CA ARG A 146 -5.14 13.17 -9.63
C ARG A 146 -4.10 13.06 -10.74
N ARG A 147 -3.30 14.11 -10.92
CA ARG A 147 -2.23 14.14 -11.93
C ARG A 147 -0.88 13.65 -11.41
N SER A 148 -0.80 13.16 -10.18
CA SER A 148 0.44 12.58 -9.66
C SER A 148 0.96 11.44 -10.53
N ILE A 149 2.28 11.36 -10.68
CA ILE A 149 2.96 10.27 -11.38
C ILE A 149 2.67 8.88 -10.79
N ILE A 150 2.19 8.77 -9.54
CA ILE A 150 1.81 7.49 -8.94
C ILE A 150 0.70 6.79 -9.75
N TRP A 151 -0.15 7.56 -10.45
CA TRP A 151 -1.22 7.07 -11.33
C TRP A 151 -0.80 6.91 -12.79
N SER A 152 0.50 6.90 -13.06
CA SER A 152 1.06 6.69 -14.40
C SER A 152 1.28 5.19 -14.70
N PRO A 153 1.46 4.82 -15.99
CA PRO A 153 1.84 3.46 -16.37
C PRO A 153 3.15 2.95 -15.74
N LEU A 154 3.99 3.84 -15.21
CA LEU A 154 5.23 3.45 -14.54
C LEU A 154 5.00 2.91 -13.13
N PHE A 155 3.88 3.29 -12.49
CA PHE A 155 3.53 2.98 -11.11
C PHE A 155 2.23 2.18 -11.03
N LEU A 156 1.14 2.73 -10.49
CA LEU A 156 -0.09 1.98 -10.23
C LEU A 156 -1.00 1.82 -11.46
N GLY A 157 -0.70 2.50 -12.57
CA GLY A 157 -1.59 2.63 -13.72
C GLY A 157 -2.65 3.73 -13.53
N ASN A 158 -3.44 3.99 -14.58
CA ASN A 158 -4.43 5.07 -14.59
C ASN A 158 -5.37 5.00 -13.39
N GLY A 159 -5.74 6.17 -12.86
CA GLY A 159 -6.61 6.28 -11.70
C GLY A 159 -8.09 6.52 -12.01
N ASN A 160 -8.50 6.61 -13.27
CA ASN A 160 -9.89 6.86 -13.66
C ASN A 160 -10.37 5.78 -14.64
N GLY A 161 -11.53 5.19 -14.36
CA GLY A 161 -12.14 4.10 -15.13
C GLY A 161 -11.41 2.76 -14.97
N PRO A 162 -11.63 1.81 -15.90
CA PRO A 162 -10.89 0.55 -15.93
C PRO A 162 -9.38 0.79 -16.02
N VAL A 163 -8.60 0.05 -15.23
CA VAL A 163 -7.13 0.14 -15.27
C VAL A 163 -6.61 -0.58 -16.52
N VAL A 164 -6.21 0.21 -17.52
CA VAL A 164 -5.82 -0.27 -18.87
C VAL A 164 -4.33 -0.13 -19.15
N ASN A 165 -3.58 0.59 -18.30
CA ASN A 165 -2.15 0.78 -18.46
C ASN A 165 -1.36 0.40 -17.19
N GLY A 166 -0.03 0.36 -17.32
CA GLY A 166 0.87 0.00 -16.24
C GLY A 166 0.94 -1.49 -15.91
N PRO A 167 1.54 -1.86 -14.75
CA PRO A 167 1.78 -3.24 -14.35
C PRO A 167 0.50 -4.01 -14.07
N PHE A 168 -0.55 -3.32 -13.59
CA PHE A 168 -1.83 -3.91 -13.21
C PHE A 168 -2.92 -3.70 -14.28
N ARG A 169 -2.52 -3.50 -15.54
CA ARG A 169 -3.49 -3.50 -16.65
C ARG A 169 -4.17 -4.85 -16.77
N ARG A 170 -5.47 -4.86 -17.12
CA ARG A 170 -6.29 -6.10 -17.23
C ARG A 170 -6.33 -6.91 -15.93
N TRP A 171 -6.13 -6.25 -14.79
CA TRP A 171 -6.30 -6.89 -13.49
C TRP A 171 -7.78 -7.23 -13.29
N SER A 172 -8.06 -8.50 -13.01
CA SER A 172 -9.41 -8.97 -12.71
C SER A 172 -9.53 -9.22 -11.21
N THR A 173 -10.68 -8.91 -10.63
CA THR A 173 -11.02 -9.14 -9.23
C THR A 173 -12.31 -9.97 -9.18
N PRO A 174 -12.67 -10.55 -8.03
CA PRO A 174 -14.00 -11.14 -7.83
C PRO A 174 -15.17 -10.16 -8.07
N TYR A 175 -14.89 -8.85 -8.09
CA TYR A 175 -15.84 -7.78 -8.33
C TYR A 175 -15.76 -7.21 -9.77
N GLY A 176 -15.15 -7.95 -10.70
CA GLY A 176 -14.95 -7.52 -12.09
C GLY A 176 -13.56 -6.94 -12.37
N PRO A 177 -13.35 -6.29 -13.52
CA PRO A 177 -12.08 -5.62 -13.83
C PRO A 177 -11.73 -4.55 -12.78
N LEU A 178 -10.44 -4.37 -12.51
CA LEU A 178 -9.96 -3.31 -11.63
C LEU A 178 -10.34 -1.94 -12.21
N ARG A 179 -10.98 -1.12 -11.39
CA ARG A 179 -11.41 0.23 -11.70
C ARG A 179 -10.99 1.17 -10.58
N ARG A 180 -10.85 2.45 -10.91
CA ARG A 180 -10.58 3.53 -9.97
C ARG A 180 -11.33 4.79 -10.40
N ASP A 181 -11.60 5.69 -9.46
CA ASP A 181 -12.23 6.98 -9.74
C ASP A 181 -11.60 8.05 -8.83
N ILE A 182 -10.32 8.32 -9.09
CA ILE A 182 -9.48 9.11 -8.17
C ILE A 182 -9.99 10.54 -8.02
N GLY A 183 -10.21 10.96 -6.78
CA GLY A 183 -10.64 12.31 -6.44
C GLY A 183 -12.10 12.63 -6.77
N ALA A 184 -12.94 11.62 -6.99
CA ALA A 184 -14.38 11.80 -7.11
C ALA A 184 -15.06 12.12 -5.76
N ASP A 185 -14.54 11.58 -4.66
CA ASP A 185 -15.01 11.83 -3.30
C ASP A 185 -13.82 11.89 -2.31
N ARG A 186 -14.04 12.52 -1.16
CA ARG A 186 -13.07 12.70 -0.08
C ARG A 186 -11.74 13.30 -0.55
N ARG A 187 -10.66 13.04 0.18
CA ARG A 187 -9.36 13.70 0.02
C ARG A 187 -8.23 12.76 0.42
N LEU A 188 -7.04 13.07 -0.06
CA LEU A 188 -5.81 12.48 0.47
C LEU A 188 -5.51 13.01 1.89
N MET A 189 -4.76 12.25 2.68
CA MET A 189 -4.14 12.77 3.89
C MET A 189 -3.17 13.90 3.53
N ASN A 190 -3.04 14.89 4.41
CA ASN A 190 -2.13 16.02 4.26
C ASN A 190 -1.18 16.13 5.47
N ARG A 191 -0.29 17.14 5.44
CA ARG A 191 0.67 17.37 6.54
C ARG A 191 0.00 17.68 7.89
N GLN A 192 -1.09 18.42 7.89
CA GLN A 192 -1.78 18.80 9.12
C GLN A 192 -2.36 17.56 9.81
N ASP A 193 -2.91 16.61 9.04
CA ASP A 193 -3.40 15.34 9.57
C ASP A 193 -2.29 14.58 10.31
N ILE A 194 -1.09 14.50 9.72
CA ILE A 194 0.07 13.85 10.33
C ILE A 194 0.48 14.59 11.61
N GLN A 195 0.52 15.92 11.58
CA GLN A 195 0.86 16.74 12.75
C GLN A 195 -0.16 16.54 13.88
N ASN A 196 -1.44 16.42 13.55
CA ASN A 196 -2.50 16.14 14.51
C ASN A 196 -2.27 14.78 15.17
N VAL A 197 -2.06 13.71 14.40
CA VAL A 197 -1.75 12.37 14.94
C VAL A 197 -0.49 12.40 15.82
N PHE A 198 0.58 13.05 15.35
CA PHE A 198 1.86 13.12 16.08
C PHE A 198 1.85 14.06 17.29
N SER A 199 0.80 14.86 17.45
CA SER A 199 0.59 15.65 18.68
C SER A 199 0.06 14.81 19.84
N ARG A 200 -0.44 13.60 19.58
CA ARG A 200 -0.93 12.66 20.59
C ARG A 200 0.20 11.82 21.17
N ARG A 201 -0.04 11.20 22.33
CA ARG A 201 0.98 10.46 23.09
C ARG A 201 0.63 8.99 23.28
N TRP A 202 -0.64 8.64 23.31
CA TRP A 202 -1.11 7.28 23.59
C TRP A 202 -1.94 6.72 22.44
N LEU A 203 -1.93 5.40 22.28
CA LEU A 203 -2.62 4.72 21.17
C LEU A 203 -4.12 5.01 21.16
N TRP A 204 -4.75 5.08 22.34
CA TRP A 204 -6.18 5.38 22.46
C TRP A 204 -6.56 6.77 21.95
N GLU A 205 -5.62 7.71 21.90
CA GLU A 205 -5.88 9.08 21.40
C GLU A 205 -5.90 9.14 19.86
N ILE A 206 -5.43 8.09 19.18
CA ILE A 206 -5.36 8.03 17.70
C ILE A 206 -6.18 6.89 17.09
N THR A 207 -6.81 6.04 17.89
CA THR A 207 -7.68 4.95 17.42
C THR A 207 -9.10 5.06 17.95
N ASN A 208 -10.05 4.48 17.21
CA ASN A 208 -11.39 4.20 17.70
C ASN A 208 -11.35 3.39 19.02
N PRO A 209 -12.38 3.49 19.88
CA PRO A 209 -13.49 4.42 19.78
C PRO A 209 -13.20 5.81 20.40
N SER A 210 -12.01 6.01 20.98
CA SER A 210 -11.74 7.16 21.85
C SER A 210 -11.15 8.37 21.13
N ALA A 211 -10.44 8.18 20.02
CA ALA A 211 -9.84 9.26 19.27
C ALA A 211 -10.90 10.17 18.62
N ARG A 212 -10.68 11.49 18.69
CA ARG A 212 -11.44 12.46 17.89
C ARG A 212 -11.07 12.34 16.42
N ASP A 213 -11.98 12.70 15.53
CA ASP A 213 -11.85 12.55 14.08
C ASP A 213 -10.55 13.13 13.52
N GLU A 214 -10.11 14.30 14.00
CA GLU A 214 -8.88 14.96 13.53
C GLU A 214 -7.58 14.25 13.94
N TYR A 215 -7.63 13.35 14.93
CA TYR A 215 -6.50 12.54 15.41
C TYR A 215 -6.63 11.07 15.03
N ASN A 216 -7.80 10.64 14.57
CA ASN A 216 -8.12 9.24 14.35
C ASN A 216 -7.50 8.75 13.03
N ILE A 217 -6.43 7.96 13.15
CA ILE A 217 -5.65 7.52 11.99
C ILE A 217 -6.46 6.64 11.03
N GLU A 218 -7.42 5.86 11.54
CA GLU A 218 -8.28 5.02 10.72
C GLU A 218 -9.25 5.87 9.88
N LEU A 219 -9.83 6.94 10.45
CA LEU A 219 -10.70 7.85 9.71
C LEU A 219 -9.94 8.63 8.62
N LEU A 220 -8.74 9.12 8.95
CA LEU A 220 -7.84 9.78 8.00
C LEU A 220 -7.43 8.84 6.85
N HIS A 221 -7.14 7.60 7.17
CA HIS A 221 -6.88 6.52 6.22
C HIS A 221 -8.09 6.22 5.31
N ASN A 222 -9.31 6.22 5.87
CA ASN A 222 -10.54 5.93 5.13
C ASN A 222 -10.80 6.99 4.06
N HIS A 223 -10.46 8.26 4.31
CA HIS A 223 -10.55 9.30 3.28
C HIS A 223 -9.73 8.97 2.03
N VAL A 224 -8.56 8.35 2.18
CA VAL A 224 -7.71 7.97 1.04
C VAL A 224 -8.30 6.78 0.28
N HIS A 225 -8.86 5.78 0.97
CA HIS A 225 -9.58 4.67 0.33
C HIS A 225 -10.72 5.17 -0.55
N VAL A 226 -11.56 6.05 0.01
CA VAL A 226 -12.68 6.65 -0.73
C VAL A 226 -12.18 7.57 -1.85
N TRP A 227 -11.07 8.29 -1.63
CA TRP A 227 -10.46 9.12 -2.67
C TRP A 227 -9.96 8.31 -3.86
N VAL A 228 -9.45 7.09 -3.67
CA VAL A 228 -9.08 6.23 -4.80
C VAL A 228 -10.33 5.69 -5.53
N GLY A 229 -11.41 5.46 -4.78
CA GLY A 229 -12.72 5.12 -5.33
C GLY A 229 -12.84 3.66 -5.80
N GLU A 230 -13.99 3.34 -6.39
CA GLU A 230 -14.30 2.01 -6.97
C GLU A 230 -14.01 0.86 -5.98
N GLN A 231 -13.11 -0.08 -6.29
CA GLN A 231 -12.82 -1.19 -5.37
C GLN A 231 -12.13 -0.73 -4.07
N MET A 232 -11.30 0.31 -4.11
CA MET A 232 -10.60 0.83 -2.92
C MET A 232 -11.54 1.46 -1.89
N SER A 233 -12.75 1.89 -2.27
CA SER A 233 -13.68 2.54 -1.33
C SER A 233 -14.49 1.57 -0.46
N ARG A 234 -14.36 0.26 -0.67
CA ARG A 234 -15.14 -0.76 0.05
C ARG A 234 -14.24 -1.76 0.76
N ILE A 235 -14.59 -2.09 2.00
CA ILE A 235 -13.77 -2.98 2.85
C ILE A 235 -13.61 -4.37 2.22
N GLU A 236 -14.67 -4.88 1.59
CA GLU A 236 -14.72 -6.22 1.00
C GLU A 236 -13.86 -6.35 -0.28
N SER A 237 -13.60 -5.24 -0.97
CA SER A 237 -12.92 -5.25 -2.26
C SER A 237 -11.59 -4.50 -2.32
N SER A 238 -11.26 -3.66 -1.33
CA SER A 238 -10.12 -2.75 -1.40
C SER A 238 -8.78 -3.46 -1.57
N SER A 239 -8.58 -4.56 -0.84
CA SER A 239 -7.37 -5.39 -0.91
C SER A 239 -7.12 -6.05 -2.28
N TYR A 240 -8.14 -6.11 -3.15
CA TYR A 240 -7.97 -6.62 -4.52
C TYR A 240 -7.32 -5.61 -5.46
N ASP A 241 -7.26 -4.32 -5.10
CA ASP A 241 -6.43 -3.31 -5.76
C ASP A 241 -5.00 -3.34 -5.18
N PRO A 242 -3.95 -3.57 -5.98
CA PRO A 242 -2.57 -3.54 -5.51
C PRO A 242 -2.13 -2.22 -4.82
N ALA A 243 -2.85 -1.11 -5.04
CA ALA A 243 -2.64 0.15 -4.32
C ALA A 243 -2.86 0.03 -2.80
N PHE A 244 -3.73 -0.90 -2.37
CA PHE A 244 -4.04 -1.17 -0.97
C PHE A 244 -2.79 -1.37 -0.12
N PHE A 245 -1.90 -2.26 -0.55
CA PHE A 245 -0.73 -2.64 0.25
C PHE A 245 0.26 -1.49 0.39
N ALA A 246 0.41 -0.64 -0.63
CA ALA A 246 1.26 0.54 -0.54
C ALA A 246 0.65 1.62 0.37
N HIS A 247 -0.67 1.79 0.33
CA HIS A 247 -1.40 2.70 1.23
C HIS A 247 -1.31 2.26 2.69
N HIS A 248 -1.60 0.99 2.99
CA HIS A 248 -1.49 0.46 4.35
C HIS A 248 -0.06 0.41 4.86
N ALA A 249 0.94 0.18 3.98
CA ALA A 249 2.34 0.32 4.35
C ALA A 249 2.69 1.76 4.76
N PHE A 250 2.02 2.78 4.22
CA PHE A 250 2.18 4.16 4.66
C PHE A 250 1.52 4.43 6.01
N ILE A 251 0.33 3.88 6.27
CA ILE A 251 -0.29 3.95 7.60
C ILE A 251 0.61 3.29 8.66
N ASP A 252 1.16 2.12 8.37
CA ASP A 252 2.09 1.44 9.27
C ASP A 252 3.42 2.20 9.45
N CYS A 253 3.88 2.92 8.41
CA CYS A 253 5.01 3.85 8.51
C CYS A 253 4.71 4.99 9.50
N LEU A 254 3.56 5.64 9.36
CA LEU A 254 3.13 6.71 10.28
C LEU A 254 2.96 6.19 11.71
N TRP A 255 2.38 5.00 11.87
CA TRP A 255 2.25 4.39 13.19
C TRP A 255 3.61 4.06 13.80
N GLU A 256 4.58 3.53 13.04
CA GLU A 256 5.91 3.31 13.58
C GLU A 256 6.60 4.62 13.97
N GLU A 257 6.46 5.69 13.18
CA GLU A 257 6.95 7.03 13.57
C GLU A 257 6.30 7.52 14.88
N PHE A 258 4.99 7.34 15.04
CA PHE A 258 4.29 7.62 16.29
C PHE A 258 4.87 6.80 17.45
N ARG A 259 5.07 5.50 17.28
CA ARG A 259 5.69 4.62 18.29
C ARG A 259 7.11 5.06 18.64
N GLN A 260 7.90 5.57 17.71
CA GLN A 260 9.21 6.15 18.02
C GLN A 260 9.10 7.42 18.88
N ARG A 261 8.12 8.28 18.62
CA ARG A 261 7.83 9.47 19.45
C ARG A 261 7.38 9.07 20.86
N GLN A 262 6.55 8.05 20.99
CA GLN A 262 6.19 7.48 22.29
C GLN A 262 7.43 7.07 23.09
N ARG A 263 8.36 6.34 22.45
CA ARG A 263 9.62 5.93 23.10
C ARG A 263 10.48 7.12 23.52
N GLN A 264 10.55 8.18 22.71
CA GLN A 264 11.24 9.43 23.07
C GLN A 264 10.62 10.12 24.28
N GLN A 265 9.33 9.88 24.54
CA GLN A 265 8.60 10.40 25.70
C GLN A 265 8.53 9.41 26.87
N GLY A 266 9.30 8.31 26.84
CA GLY A 266 9.33 7.31 27.90
C GLY A 266 8.14 6.35 27.92
N ILE A 267 7.29 6.36 26.89
CA ILE A 267 6.15 5.45 26.74
C ILE A 267 6.62 4.19 26.00
N ASN A 268 6.23 3.00 26.49
CA ASN A 268 6.52 1.73 25.81
C ASN A 268 5.34 1.34 24.89
N PRO A 269 5.46 1.45 23.56
CA PRO A 269 4.37 1.16 22.64
C PRO A 269 3.88 -0.29 22.70
N ALA A 270 4.75 -1.24 23.04
CA ALA A 270 4.39 -2.66 23.16
C ALA A 270 3.55 -2.97 24.41
N ARG A 271 3.27 -1.96 25.25
CA ARG A 271 2.41 -2.05 26.44
C ARG A 271 1.28 -1.01 26.42
N ASP A 272 1.15 -0.24 25.35
CA ASP A 272 0.18 0.84 25.23
C ASP A 272 -1.06 0.41 24.44
N TYR A 273 -1.69 -0.70 24.87
CA TYR A 273 -2.97 -1.10 24.28
C TYR A 273 -4.13 -0.44 25.04
N PRO A 274 -5.11 0.18 24.36
CA PRO A 274 -6.22 0.88 25.01
C PRO A 274 -7.05 -0.02 25.92
N ARG A 275 -7.52 0.54 27.05
CA ARG A 275 -8.46 -0.15 27.96
C ARG A 275 -9.89 -0.14 27.42
N ILE A 276 -10.27 0.93 26.72
CA ILE A 276 -11.57 1.07 26.07
C ILE A 276 -11.35 0.70 24.61
N VAL A 277 -11.90 -0.45 24.19
CA VAL A 277 -11.66 -1.01 22.86
C VAL A 277 -12.88 -0.96 21.93
N GLY A 278 -14.06 -0.60 22.48
CA GLY A 278 -15.31 -0.65 21.72
C GLY A 278 -15.78 -2.08 21.50
N ASP A 279 -15.74 -2.53 20.26
CA ASP A 279 -16.20 -3.87 19.85
C ASP A 279 -15.36 -5.01 20.46
N GLN A 280 -16.00 -6.16 20.74
CA GLN A 280 -15.35 -7.31 21.38
C GLN A 280 -14.20 -7.90 20.55
N ASN A 281 -14.22 -7.74 19.23
CA ASN A 281 -13.15 -8.21 18.35
C ASN A 281 -11.85 -7.41 18.50
N HIS A 282 -11.85 -6.30 19.24
CA HIS A 282 -10.64 -5.55 19.59
C HIS A 282 -10.11 -5.82 20.99
N GLN A 283 -10.71 -6.75 21.74
CA GLN A 283 -10.17 -7.17 23.03
C GLN A 283 -8.75 -7.74 22.84
N PRO A 284 -7.78 -7.40 23.70
CA PRO A 284 -6.37 -7.73 23.46
C PRO A 284 -6.11 -9.24 23.35
N LEU A 285 -6.87 -10.06 24.08
CA LEU A 285 -6.67 -11.51 24.15
C LEU A 285 -7.57 -12.31 23.20
N VAL A 286 -8.32 -11.67 22.30
CA VAL A 286 -9.09 -12.39 21.28
C VAL A 286 -8.25 -12.65 20.03
N SER A 287 -8.64 -13.65 19.25
CA SER A 287 -8.00 -13.96 17.97
C SER A 287 -8.21 -12.81 16.98
N MET A 288 -7.13 -12.40 16.30
CA MET A 288 -7.22 -11.43 15.20
C MET A 288 -7.58 -12.07 13.84
N GLY A 289 -7.86 -13.38 13.80
CA GLY A 289 -8.21 -14.09 12.56
C GLY A 289 -7.03 -14.39 11.62
N LEU A 290 -5.79 -14.03 12.00
CA LEU A 290 -4.57 -14.32 11.26
C LEU A 290 -3.72 -15.35 12.01
N GLY A 291 -3.93 -16.63 11.70
CA GLY A 291 -3.24 -17.73 12.36
C GLY A 291 -3.67 -17.89 13.82
N ARG A 292 -2.71 -18.03 14.73
CA ARG A 292 -2.96 -18.08 16.20
C ARG A 292 -2.71 -16.76 16.90
N LEU A 293 -2.48 -15.68 16.16
CA LEU A 293 -2.17 -14.39 16.75
C LEU A 293 -3.39 -13.80 17.45
N LEU A 294 -3.14 -13.21 18.59
CA LEU A 294 -4.09 -12.41 19.33
C LEU A 294 -3.98 -10.96 18.87
N VAL A 295 -5.02 -10.16 19.10
CA VAL A 295 -5.01 -8.74 18.74
C VAL A 295 -3.82 -7.99 19.37
N ILE A 296 -3.49 -8.30 20.64
CA ILE A 296 -2.34 -7.71 21.34
C ILE A 296 -0.99 -8.02 20.69
N ASP A 297 -0.87 -9.14 19.95
CA ASP A 297 0.39 -9.49 19.31
C ASP A 297 0.76 -8.50 18.20
N GLY A 298 -0.24 -7.87 17.57
CA GLY A 298 -0.04 -6.87 16.51
C GLY A 298 0.74 -5.62 16.96
N ILE A 299 0.72 -5.29 18.26
CA ILE A 299 1.50 -4.17 18.80
C ILE A 299 2.92 -4.54 19.23
N ASN A 300 3.36 -5.79 19.04
CA ASN A 300 4.69 -6.21 19.48
C ASN A 300 5.82 -5.48 18.73
N ASP A 301 6.89 -5.14 19.45
CA ASP A 301 8.11 -4.55 18.88
C ASP A 301 8.90 -5.52 17.97
N PHE A 302 8.62 -6.82 18.08
CA PHE A 302 9.29 -7.87 17.33
C PHE A 302 9.31 -7.58 15.81
N PHE A 303 8.21 -7.11 15.23
CA PHE A 303 8.13 -6.81 13.79
C PHE A 303 9.21 -5.82 13.34
N THR A 304 9.37 -4.73 14.08
CA THR A 304 10.30 -3.65 13.70
C THR A 304 11.72 -3.85 14.24
N ARG A 305 11.93 -4.87 15.07
CA ARG A 305 13.25 -5.30 15.55
C ARG A 305 13.84 -6.47 14.76
N GLN A 306 13.00 -7.29 14.11
CA GLN A 306 13.43 -8.57 13.52
C GLN A 306 12.99 -8.79 12.07
N ILE A 307 11.96 -8.09 11.57
CA ILE A 307 11.44 -8.33 10.21
C ILE A 307 11.73 -7.15 9.28
N PHE A 308 11.29 -5.94 9.65
CA PHE A 308 11.36 -4.79 8.75
C PHE A 308 11.67 -3.48 9.47
N ARG A 309 12.06 -2.49 8.70
CA ARG A 309 12.11 -1.08 9.10
C ARG A 309 11.67 -0.20 7.92
N TYR A 310 11.20 1.00 8.23
CA TYR A 310 10.93 2.01 7.23
C TYR A 310 12.18 2.84 6.95
N GLU A 311 12.44 3.11 5.67
CA GLU A 311 13.27 4.24 5.28
C GLU A 311 12.53 5.54 5.64
N ARG A 312 13.28 6.60 5.93
CA ARG A 312 12.65 7.90 6.26
C ARG A 312 11.89 8.42 5.04
N ARG A 313 10.76 9.07 5.31
CA ARG A 313 10.01 9.82 4.30
C ARG A 313 10.91 10.81 3.55
N PRO A 314 10.72 10.99 2.23
CA PRO A 314 11.62 11.79 1.42
C PRO A 314 11.60 13.26 1.86
N VAL A 315 12.79 13.85 1.92
CA VAL A 315 13.00 15.26 2.25
C VAL A 315 13.82 15.94 1.15
N CYS A 316 13.74 17.26 1.07
CA CYS A 316 14.58 18.03 0.16
C CYS A 316 16.07 17.77 0.41
N VAL A 317 16.81 17.44 -0.66
CA VAL A 317 18.25 17.19 -0.60
C VAL A 317 18.99 18.48 -0.95
N ARG A 318 19.86 18.97 -0.06
CA ARG A 318 20.65 20.18 -0.29
C ARG A 318 21.51 20.03 -1.54
N GLY A 319 21.47 21.03 -2.43
CA GLY A 319 22.23 21.02 -3.70
C GLY A 319 21.59 20.17 -4.81
N SER A 320 20.37 19.66 -4.61
CA SER A 320 19.63 18.89 -5.61
C SER A 320 18.21 19.44 -5.79
N ASN A 321 17.74 19.49 -7.03
CA ASN A 321 16.33 19.82 -7.33
C ASN A 321 15.38 18.64 -7.08
N THR A 322 15.93 17.47 -6.74
CA THR A 322 15.18 16.24 -6.45
C THR A 322 15.25 15.89 -4.97
N CYS A 323 14.26 15.13 -4.50
CA CYS A 323 14.25 14.57 -3.15
C CYS A 323 14.93 13.20 -3.06
N GLY A 324 16.02 13.00 -3.81
CA GLY A 324 16.71 11.71 -3.91
C GLY A 324 16.08 10.72 -4.89
N SER A 325 15.05 11.15 -5.63
CA SER A 325 14.41 10.37 -6.70
C SER A 325 14.10 11.25 -7.91
N PRO A 326 14.26 10.74 -9.15
CA PRO A 326 13.88 11.48 -10.34
C PRO A 326 12.38 11.83 -10.39
N TYR A 327 11.55 11.15 -9.60
CA TYR A 327 10.09 11.29 -9.55
C TYR A 327 9.58 12.25 -8.47
N LEU A 328 10.47 12.77 -7.63
CA LEU A 328 10.16 13.74 -6.57
C LEU A 328 11.03 14.99 -6.73
N ARG A 329 10.40 16.17 -6.74
CA ARG A 329 11.07 17.48 -6.78
C ARG A 329 10.97 18.16 -5.42
N CYS A 330 11.99 18.92 -5.06
CA CYS A 330 11.91 19.76 -3.87
C CYS A 330 11.14 21.04 -4.20
N ASN A 331 10.13 21.36 -3.40
CA ASN A 331 9.59 22.70 -3.27
C ASN A 331 10.36 23.43 -2.16
N TRP A 332 11.26 24.33 -2.55
CA TRP A 332 12.13 25.04 -1.62
C TRP A 332 11.40 26.08 -0.75
N SER A 333 10.23 26.57 -1.17
CA SER A 333 9.47 27.54 -0.36
C SER A 333 8.84 26.87 0.87
N THR A 334 8.38 25.63 0.72
CA THR A 334 7.77 24.85 1.80
C THR A 334 8.72 23.82 2.40
N GLN A 335 9.90 23.63 1.81
CA GLN A 335 10.86 22.55 2.10
C GLN A 335 10.25 21.15 1.99
N THR A 336 9.36 20.94 1.03
CA THR A 336 8.59 19.69 0.90
C THR A 336 8.83 19.02 -0.45
N CYS A 337 8.70 17.69 -0.46
CA CYS A 337 8.84 16.91 -1.68
C CYS A 337 7.50 16.82 -2.41
N LEU A 338 7.51 17.19 -3.69
CA LEU A 338 6.35 17.11 -4.56
C LEU A 338 6.58 16.03 -5.62
N PRO A 339 5.59 15.18 -5.90
CA PRO A 339 5.68 14.24 -7.01
C PRO A 339 5.65 14.97 -8.34
N LEU A 340 6.26 14.35 -9.36
CA LEU A 340 6.07 14.81 -10.73
C LEU A 340 4.60 14.71 -11.14
N ILE A 341 4.16 15.67 -11.93
CA ILE A 341 2.81 15.73 -12.50
C ILE A 341 2.86 15.09 -13.89
N MET A 342 1.94 14.18 -14.18
CA MET A 342 1.75 13.60 -15.51
C MET A 342 1.45 14.72 -16.52
N SER A 343 2.26 14.83 -17.57
CA SER A 343 2.03 15.83 -18.62
C SER A 343 0.74 15.52 -19.37
N ASN A 344 -0.09 16.54 -19.62
CA ASN A 344 -1.17 16.49 -20.61
C ASN A 344 -0.57 16.45 -22.02
N ARG A 345 0.21 15.43 -22.37
CA ARG A 345 0.28 15.05 -23.77
C ARG A 345 -1.02 14.31 -24.03
N GLY A 346 -2.09 15.10 -24.21
CA GLY A 346 -3.20 14.66 -25.05
C GLY A 346 -2.58 14.07 -26.30
N THR A 347 -3.18 13.00 -26.80
CA THR A 347 -2.81 12.38 -28.08
C THR A 347 -2.44 13.47 -29.08
N GLN A 348 -1.14 13.77 -29.20
CA GLN A 348 -0.61 14.33 -30.42
C GLN A 348 -0.82 13.15 -31.36
N THR A 349 -1.94 13.19 -32.07
CA THR A 349 -1.98 12.64 -33.41
C THR A 349 -0.66 13.06 -34.02
N ARG A 350 0.26 12.10 -34.17
CA ARG A 350 1.36 12.27 -35.11
C ARG A 350 0.64 12.73 -36.37
N ARG A 351 0.77 14.00 -36.74
CA ARG A 351 0.56 14.40 -38.12
C ARG A 351 1.55 13.53 -38.88
N VAL A 352 1.04 12.41 -39.37
CA VAL A 352 1.66 11.72 -40.50
C VAL A 352 1.69 12.81 -41.55
N VAL A 353 2.86 13.41 -41.75
CA VAL A 353 3.12 14.17 -42.95
C VAL A 353 2.99 13.14 -44.05
N GLN A 354 1.78 13.01 -44.60
CA GLN A 354 1.58 12.32 -45.86
C GLN A 354 2.42 13.10 -46.85
N ASN A 355 3.55 12.51 -47.24
CA ASN A 355 4.28 12.91 -48.43
C ASN A 355 3.31 12.68 -49.61
N ARG A 356 2.46 13.66 -49.88
CA ARG A 356 1.65 13.71 -51.10
C ARG A 356 2.63 13.94 -52.24
N ARG A 357 3.12 12.84 -52.83
CA ARG A 357 3.74 12.87 -54.16
C ARG A 357 2.71 13.49 -55.11
N GLN A 358 2.94 14.73 -55.53
CA GLN A 358 2.11 15.34 -56.54
C GLN A 358 2.48 14.78 -57.92
N PRO A 359 1.51 14.45 -58.78
CA PRO A 359 1.78 13.96 -60.13
C PRO A 359 2.57 14.97 -60.97
N TRP A 360 3.50 14.49 -61.78
CA TRP A 360 4.46 15.29 -62.56
C TRP A 360 3.82 16.27 -63.55
N TRP A 361 2.58 16.02 -64.00
CA TRP A 361 1.87 16.88 -64.94
C TRP A 361 1.42 18.22 -64.35
N ARG A 362 1.40 18.37 -63.01
CA ARG A 362 0.99 19.63 -62.34
C ARG A 362 1.99 20.78 -62.53
N ARG A 363 3.20 20.52 -63.04
CA ARG A 363 4.19 21.56 -63.40
C ARG A 363 3.91 22.23 -64.76
N PHE A 364 3.04 21.68 -65.60
CA PHE A 364 2.74 22.22 -66.94
C PHE A 364 1.49 23.10 -67.00
N VAL A 365 0.70 23.19 -65.93
CA VAL A 365 -0.55 23.98 -65.91
C VAL A 365 -0.31 25.46 -65.60
N ASN A 366 0.82 25.82 -64.97
CA ASN A 366 1.12 27.20 -64.58
C ASN A 366 1.87 28.04 -65.64
N GLN A 367 1.98 27.57 -66.88
CA GLN A 367 2.54 28.36 -68.00
C GLN A 367 1.50 28.77 -69.06
N ARG A 368 0.19 28.58 -68.81
CA ARG A 368 -0.88 28.97 -69.74
C ARG A 368 -1.74 30.17 -69.32
N ASN A 369 -1.46 30.83 -68.20
CA ASN A 369 -2.21 32.00 -67.73
C ASN A 369 -1.44 33.33 -67.84
N THR A 370 -0.52 33.47 -68.81
CA THR A 370 0.12 34.76 -69.15
C THR A 370 -0.15 35.22 -70.58
N PHE A 371 -1.23 34.72 -71.19
CA PHE A 371 -1.77 35.25 -72.45
C PHE A 371 -3.30 35.21 -72.33
N PHE A 372 -3.94 36.39 -72.41
CA PHE A 372 -5.38 36.69 -72.29
C PHE A 372 -5.92 36.88 -70.85
N GLY A 373 -6.15 38.15 -70.48
CA GLY A 373 -6.99 38.56 -69.36
C GLY A 373 -6.38 39.65 -68.51
#